data_AF-A0A968HYS6-F1
#
_entry.id   AF-A0A968HYS6-F1
#
_cell.length_a   1.000
_cell.length_b   1.000
_cell.length_c   1.000
_cell.angle_alpha   90.00
_cell.angle_beta   90.00
_cell.angle_gamma   90.00
#
_symmetry.space_group_name_H-M   'P 1'
#
loop_
_entity.id
_entity.type
_entity.pdbx_description
1 polymer ?
#
loop_
_entity_poly.entity_id
_entity_poly.type
_entity_poly.pdbx_seq_one_letter_code
_entity_poly.pdbx_strand_id
1 'polypeptide(L)'
;MMLQIQLSPSMTIDPWPLILQQRLRHLVDSYALAGKDPKPTGPFSHRLEHLVNHYSRAMVELAIAETLLEGWQEVPLVRGLPFLSQVQERLQAWQMESRTPYLTPSQFQSITGLDALLSFSCLLSENPRTAAQSGDYPF
;
A
#
# COMPACT_ATOMS: atom_id res chain seq x y z
N MET A 1 16.64 -51.35 15.02
CA MET A 1 16.49 -50.28 14.02
C MET A 1 15.07 -49.73 14.11
N MET A 2 14.89 -48.54 14.68
CA MET A 2 13.72 -47.69 14.43
C MET A 2 14.21 -46.25 14.52
N LEU A 3 14.34 -45.59 13.36
CA LEU A 3 14.60 -44.16 13.27
C LEU A 3 13.26 -43.46 13.46
N GLN A 4 13.06 -42.85 14.62
CA GLN A 4 11.99 -41.87 14.80
C GLN A 4 12.38 -40.61 14.02
N ILE A 5 11.73 -40.40 12.88
CA ILE A 5 11.81 -39.15 12.13
C ILE A 5 11.06 -38.11 12.96
N GLN A 6 11.79 -37.26 13.68
CA GLN A 6 11.24 -35.99 14.17
C GLN A 6 10.92 -35.13 12.95
N LEU A 7 9.65 -35.06 12.58
CA LEU A 7 9.14 -34.04 11.68
C LEU A 7 9.17 -32.70 12.42
N SER A 8 10.09 -31.83 12.02
CA SER A 8 10.12 -30.42 12.46
C SER A 8 8.77 -29.74 12.16
N PRO A 9 8.30 -28.80 13.01
CA PRO A 9 7.03 -28.12 12.77
C PRO A 9 7.12 -27.38 11.44
N SER A 10 6.08 -27.54 10.62
CA SER A 10 5.96 -26.88 9.32
C SER A 10 6.26 -25.40 9.46
N MET A 11 7.30 -24.92 8.77
CA MET A 11 7.54 -23.52 8.54
C MET A 11 6.45 -23.04 7.58
N THR A 12 5.25 -22.79 8.10
CA THR A 12 4.19 -22.06 7.37
C THR A 12 4.74 -20.67 7.14
N ILE A 13 5.32 -20.47 5.96
CA ILE A 13 5.65 -19.14 5.46
C ILE A 13 4.31 -18.44 5.32
N ASP A 14 4.02 -17.49 6.20
CA ASP A 14 2.83 -16.66 6.06
C ASP A 14 2.89 -16.02 4.67
N PRO A 15 1.93 -16.29 3.76
CA PRO A 15 1.97 -15.74 2.41
C PRO A 15 1.65 -14.24 2.40
N TRP A 16 1.15 -13.72 3.53
CA TRP A 16 0.65 -12.37 3.67
C TRP A 16 1.67 -11.27 3.35
N PRO A 17 2.93 -11.32 3.84
CA PRO A 17 3.95 -10.32 3.48
C PRO A 17 4.30 -10.37 1.99
N LEU A 18 4.19 -11.53 1.34
CA LEU A 18 4.47 -11.67 -0.10
C LEU A 18 3.34 -11.06 -0.93
N ILE A 19 2.08 -11.30 -0.55
CA ILE A 19 0.90 -10.75 -1.24
C ILE A 19 0.93 -9.22 -1.21
N LEU A 20 1.16 -8.62 -0.04
CA LEU A 20 1.23 -7.16 0.09
C LEU A 20 2.39 -6.55 -0.71
N GLN A 21 3.53 -7.25 -0.80
CA GLN A 21 4.65 -6.80 -1.62
C GLN A 21 4.30 -6.82 -3.12
N GLN A 22 3.60 -7.86 -3.57
CA GLN A 22 3.18 -7.98 -4.97
C GLN A 22 2.15 -6.91 -5.36
N ARG A 23 1.24 -6.55 -4.46
CA ARG A 23 0.26 -5.48 -4.68
C ARG A 23 0.93 -4.13 -4.91
N LEU A 24 1.89 -3.78 -4.04
CA LEU A 24 2.65 -2.54 -4.19
C LEU A 24 3.48 -2.55 -5.47
N ARG A 25 4.07 -3.70 -5.82
CA ARG A 25 4.80 -3.86 -7.08
C ARG A 25 3.88 -3.65 -8.29
N HIS A 26 2.68 -4.22 -8.25
CA HIS A 26 1.67 -4.05 -9.28
C HIS A 26 1.32 -2.56 -9.48
N LEU A 27 1.11 -1.79 -8.41
CA LEU A 27 0.86 -0.34 -8.52
C LEU A 27 2.00 0.40 -9.22
N VAL A 28 3.24 0.12 -8.80
CA VAL A 28 4.44 0.74 -9.38
C VAL A 28 4.57 0.43 -10.86
N ASP A 29 4.33 -0.82 -11.26
CA ASP A 29 4.49 -1.28 -12.63
C ASP A 29 3.33 -0.81 -13.53
N SER A 30 2.07 -0.93 -13.09
CA SER A 30 0.88 -0.53 -13.85
C SER A 30 0.87 0.94 -14.23
N TYR A 31 1.39 1.79 -13.33
CA TYR A 31 1.46 3.24 -13.55
C TYR A 31 2.86 3.73 -13.96
N ALA A 32 3.82 2.81 -14.12
CA ALA A 32 5.22 3.12 -14.40
C ALA A 32 5.77 4.23 -13.46
N LEU A 33 5.46 4.13 -12.16
CA LEU A 33 5.75 5.15 -11.15
C LEU A 33 7.24 5.36 -10.93
N ALA A 34 8.07 4.33 -11.17
CA ALA A 34 9.52 4.45 -11.09
C ALA A 34 10.11 5.38 -12.17
N GLY A 35 9.33 5.71 -13.21
CA GLY A 35 9.69 6.67 -14.24
C GLY A 35 10.97 6.28 -14.98
N LYS A 36 11.97 7.17 -14.94
CA LYS A 36 13.24 7.00 -15.68
C LYS A 36 14.23 6.04 -15.01
N ASP A 37 13.99 5.62 -13.77
CA ASP A 37 14.86 4.68 -13.06
C ASP A 37 14.07 3.49 -12.51
N PRO A 38 13.66 2.55 -13.38
CA PRO A 38 12.89 1.37 -13.00
C PRO A 38 13.73 0.29 -12.30
N LYS A 39 15.01 0.54 -12.03
CA LYS A 39 15.90 -0.47 -11.46
C LYS A 39 15.45 -0.82 -10.05
N PRO A 40 15.42 -2.12 -9.69
CA PRO A 40 15.01 -2.56 -8.35
C PRO A 40 15.96 -2.08 -7.25
N THR A 41 17.19 -1.72 -7.59
CA THR A 41 18.19 -1.13 -6.68
C THR A 41 18.32 0.39 -6.86
N GLY A 42 17.36 1.02 -7.53
CA GLY A 42 17.35 2.45 -7.76
C GLY A 42 16.93 3.25 -6.52
N PRO A 43 17.13 4.58 -6.54
CA PRO A 43 16.75 5.46 -5.45
C PRO A 43 15.23 5.45 -5.21
N PHE A 44 14.42 5.21 -6.24
CA PHE A 44 12.97 5.05 -6.11
C PHE A 44 12.62 3.83 -5.24
N SER A 45 13.16 2.66 -5.57
CA SER A 45 12.88 1.42 -4.83
C SER A 45 13.35 1.52 -3.38
N HIS A 46 14.53 2.08 -3.13
CA HIS A 46 15.03 2.31 -1.78
C HIS A 46 14.13 3.28 -0.98
N ARG A 47 13.63 4.35 -1.61
CA ARG A 47 12.73 5.29 -0.94
C ARG A 47 11.36 4.67 -0.65
N LEU A 48 10.82 3.89 -1.57
CA LEU A 48 9.57 3.17 -1.38
C LEU A 48 9.68 2.14 -0.25
N GLU A 49 10.79 1.39 -0.21
CA GLU A 49 11.07 0.46 0.88
C GLU A 49 11.16 1.17 2.23
N HIS A 50 11.83 2.33 2.29
CA HIS A 50 11.85 3.15 3.50
C HIS A 50 10.45 3.60 3.94
N LEU A 51 9.55 3.96 3.01
CA LEU A 51 8.16 4.30 3.34
C LEU A 51 7.41 3.08 3.90
N VAL A 52 7.55 1.92 3.27
CA VAL A 52 6.92 0.66 3.72
C VAL A 52 7.46 0.17 5.07
N ASN A 53 8.70 0.51 5.42
CA ASN A 53 9.29 0.19 6.72
C ASN A 53 8.85 1.16 7.83
N HIS A 54 8.41 2.38 7.46
CA HIS A 54 8.01 3.41 8.42
C HIS A 54 6.49 3.47 8.62
N TYR A 55 5.71 3.17 7.57
CA TYR A 55 4.25 3.18 7.56
C TYR A 55 3.72 1.79 7.23
N SER A 56 2.47 1.50 7.62
CA SER A 56 1.85 0.24 7.23
C SER A 56 1.69 0.18 5.70
N ARG A 57 1.89 -1.02 5.13
CA ARG A 57 1.78 -1.20 3.66
C ARG A 57 0.44 -0.74 3.10
N ALA A 58 -0.62 -0.99 3.86
CA ALA A 58 -1.96 -0.52 3.54
C ALA A 58 -2.04 1.01 3.42
N MET A 59 -1.45 1.75 4.37
CA MET A 59 -1.36 3.21 4.29
C MET A 59 -0.58 3.64 3.05
N VAL A 60 0.54 2.98 2.73
CA VAL A 60 1.34 3.33 1.55
C VAL A 60 0.57 3.06 0.26
N GLU A 61 -0.12 1.93 0.14
CA GLU A 61 -0.97 1.62 -1.02
C GLU A 61 -2.06 2.70 -1.25
N LEU A 62 -2.73 3.09 -0.17
CA LEU A 62 -3.79 4.12 -0.23
C LEU A 62 -3.22 5.48 -0.57
N ALA A 63 -2.10 5.86 0.05
CA ALA A 63 -1.45 7.13 -0.24
C ALA A 63 -1.00 7.20 -1.71
N ILE A 64 -0.49 6.11 -2.28
CA ILE A 64 -0.16 6.02 -3.71
C ILE A 64 -1.42 6.20 -4.58
N ALA A 65 -2.52 5.52 -4.24
CA ALA A 65 -3.76 5.64 -4.99
C ALA A 65 -4.33 7.07 -4.96
N GLU A 66 -4.27 7.75 -3.81
CA GLU A 66 -4.67 9.17 -3.72
C GLU A 66 -3.73 10.08 -4.51
N THR A 67 -2.41 9.86 -4.43
CA THR A 67 -1.44 10.62 -5.24
C THR A 67 -1.71 10.45 -6.73
N LEU A 68 -2.06 9.23 -7.17
CA LEU A 68 -2.42 8.95 -8.55
C LEU A 68 -3.67 9.73 -8.97
N LEU A 69 -4.70 9.73 -8.14
CA LEU A 69 -5.96 10.41 -8.41
C LEU A 69 -5.77 11.93 -8.53
N GLU A 70 -4.99 12.54 -7.64
CA GLU A 70 -4.66 13.97 -7.73
C GLU A 70 -3.75 14.25 -8.93
N GLY A 71 -2.75 13.41 -9.16
CA GLY A 71 -1.82 13.53 -10.27
C GLY A 71 -2.46 13.38 -11.65
N TRP A 72 -3.67 12.80 -11.77
CA TRP A 72 -4.41 12.80 -13.03
C TRP A 72 -4.91 14.18 -13.47
N GLN A 73 -4.96 15.15 -12.56
CA GLN A 73 -5.29 16.54 -12.91
C GLN A 73 -4.07 17.29 -13.48
N GLU A 74 -2.86 16.76 -13.31
CA GLU A 74 -1.61 17.36 -13.80
C GLU A 74 -1.02 16.53 -14.95
N VAL A 75 -0.92 17.13 -16.14
CA VAL A 75 -0.35 16.48 -17.33
C VAL A 75 1.00 17.12 -17.67
N PRO A 76 2.11 16.36 -17.72
CA PRO A 76 2.22 14.90 -17.55
C PRO A 76 2.23 14.47 -16.07
N LEU A 77 1.69 13.27 -15.79
CA LEU A 77 1.73 12.66 -14.46
C LEU A 77 3.16 12.63 -13.90
N VAL A 78 3.32 13.15 -12.67
CA VAL A 78 4.59 13.15 -11.94
C VAL A 78 5.03 11.71 -11.62
N ARG A 79 6.31 11.40 -11.84
CA ARG A 79 6.87 10.05 -11.63
C ARG A 79 8.23 10.13 -10.94
N GLY A 80 8.69 9.01 -10.41
CA GLY A 80 9.98 8.86 -9.75
C GLY A 80 9.96 9.40 -8.32
N LEU A 81 11.10 9.93 -7.87
CA LEU A 81 11.23 10.48 -6.52
C LEU A 81 10.23 11.59 -6.19
N PRO A 82 9.92 12.55 -7.10
CA PRO A 82 8.92 13.58 -6.82
C PRO A 82 7.54 13.01 -6.48
N PHE A 83 7.14 11.91 -7.14
CA PHE A 83 5.89 11.22 -6.81
C PHE A 83 5.92 10.64 -5.39
N LEU A 84 7.04 10.00 -5.00
CA LEU A 84 7.19 9.47 -3.64
C LEU A 84 7.24 10.57 -2.57
N SER A 85 7.73 11.77 -2.90
CA SER A 85 7.67 12.92 -1.99
C SER A 85 6.21 13.30 -1.70
N GLN A 86 5.36 13.37 -2.72
CA GLN A 86 3.91 13.64 -2.54
C GLN A 86 3.23 12.53 -1.72
N VAL A 87 3.56 11.26 -1.99
CA VAL A 87 3.06 10.12 -1.18
C VAL A 87 3.46 10.29 0.29
N GLN A 88 4.72 10.66 0.56
CA GLN A 88 5.20 10.85 1.92
C GLN A 88 4.52 12.03 2.62
N GLU A 89 4.38 13.18 1.95
CA GLU A 89 3.67 14.35 2.49
C GLU A 89 2.24 13.98 2.89
N ARG A 90 1.56 13.18 2.06
CA ARG A 90 0.21 12.69 2.37
C ARG A 90 0.19 11.75 3.58
N LEU A 91 1.13 10.81 3.67
CA LEU A 91 1.29 9.94 4.83
C LEU A 91 1.57 10.72 6.13
N GLN A 92 2.40 11.76 6.05
CA GLN A 92 2.67 12.65 7.18
C GLN A 92 1.43 13.44 7.60
N ALA A 93 0.67 13.98 6.64
CA ALA A 93 -0.58 14.69 6.93
C ALA A 93 -1.59 13.78 7.62
N TRP A 94 -1.72 12.51 7.21
CA TRP A 94 -2.59 11.55 7.88
C TRP A 94 -2.18 11.28 9.33
N GLN A 95 -0.87 11.17 9.60
CA GLN A 95 -0.37 10.96 10.97
C GLN A 95 -0.50 12.20 11.86
N MET A 96 -0.16 13.39 11.34
CA MET A 96 -0.10 14.62 12.14
C MET A 96 -1.46 15.29 12.31
N GLU A 97 -2.28 15.31 11.26
CA GLU A 97 -3.53 16.07 11.23
C GLU A 97 -4.77 15.18 11.46
N SER A 98 -4.57 13.88 11.73
CA SER A 98 -5.65 12.88 11.83
C SER A 98 -6.56 12.85 10.59
N ARG A 99 -6.01 13.22 9.44
CA ARG A 99 -6.75 13.27 8.18
C ARG A 99 -6.97 11.84 7.69
N THR A 100 -8.19 11.52 7.34
CA THR A 100 -8.52 10.20 6.77
C THR A 100 -8.25 10.20 5.27
N PRO A 101 -7.94 9.03 4.68
CA PRO A 101 -8.06 8.86 3.24
C PRO A 101 -9.46 9.31 2.79
N TYR A 102 -9.55 10.04 1.70
CA TYR A 102 -10.81 10.46 1.08
C TYR A 102 -11.24 9.53 -0.05
N LEU A 103 -10.38 8.59 -0.48
CA LEU A 103 -10.76 7.53 -1.39
C LEU A 103 -11.78 6.57 -0.77
N THR A 104 -12.85 6.26 -1.49
CA THR A 104 -13.72 5.12 -1.15
C THR A 104 -13.07 3.80 -1.60
N PRO A 105 -13.45 2.66 -1.00
CA PRO A 105 -12.97 1.35 -1.46
C PRO A 105 -13.24 1.08 -2.94
N SER A 106 -14.43 1.48 -3.43
CA SER A 106 -14.80 1.34 -4.84
C SER A 106 -13.93 2.20 -5.77
N GLN A 107 -13.60 3.43 -5.38
CA GLN A 107 -12.67 4.28 -6.13
C GLN A 107 -11.26 3.69 -6.12
N PHE A 108 -10.79 3.21 -4.96
CA PHE A 108 -9.49 2.55 -4.85
C PHE A 108 -9.40 1.35 -5.80
N GLN A 109 -10.40 0.46 -5.78
CA GLN A 109 -10.43 -0.70 -6.67
C GLN A 109 -10.50 -0.28 -8.15
N SER A 110 -11.27 0.76 -8.49
CA SER A 110 -11.38 1.25 -9.87
C SER A 110 -10.07 1.84 -10.38
N ILE A 111 -9.30 2.51 -9.53
CA ILE A 111 -7.98 3.07 -9.87
C ILE A 111 -6.94 1.95 -9.93
N THR A 112 -6.85 1.14 -8.89
CA THR A 112 -5.70 0.26 -8.70
C THR A 112 -5.89 -1.13 -9.32
N GLY A 113 -7.13 -1.56 -9.57
CA GLY A 113 -7.47 -2.94 -9.91
C GLY A 113 -7.28 -3.93 -8.75
N LEU A 114 -6.91 -3.43 -7.56
CA LEU A 114 -6.62 -4.25 -6.38
C LEU A 114 -7.85 -4.35 -5.47
N ASP A 115 -7.97 -5.46 -4.76
CA ASP A 115 -8.98 -5.63 -3.71
C ASP A 115 -8.76 -4.59 -2.60
N ALA A 116 -9.75 -3.72 -2.41
CA ALA A 116 -9.74 -2.64 -1.44
C ALA A 116 -9.89 -3.14 0.00
N LEU A 117 -10.54 -4.29 0.22
CA LEU A 117 -10.76 -4.81 1.57
C LEU A 117 -9.44 -5.03 2.30
N LEU A 118 -8.38 -5.48 1.62
CA LEU A 118 -7.09 -5.72 2.25
C LEU A 118 -6.41 -4.43 2.75
N SER A 119 -6.56 -3.32 2.02
CA SER A 119 -5.96 -2.04 2.40
C SER A 119 -6.82 -1.32 3.47
N PHE A 120 -8.14 -1.31 3.31
CA PHE A 120 -9.03 -0.63 4.26
C PHE A 120 -9.24 -1.39 5.57
N SER A 121 -9.25 -2.73 5.56
CA SER A 121 -9.35 -3.53 6.79
C SER A 121 -8.14 -3.36 7.70
N CYS A 122 -6.93 -3.24 7.14
CA CYS A 122 -5.73 -2.93 7.90
C CYS A 122 -5.83 -1.56 8.59
N LEU A 123 -6.36 -0.54 7.91
CA LEU A 123 -6.57 0.77 8.53
C LEU A 123 -7.57 0.73 9.70
N LEU A 124 -8.65 -0.04 9.56
CA LEU A 124 -9.65 -0.21 10.61
C LEU A 124 -9.10 -0.99 11.82
N SER A 125 -8.19 -1.94 11.58
CA SER A 125 -7.48 -2.66 12.63
C SER A 125 -6.45 -1.80 13.36
N GLU A 126 -5.87 -0.80 12.69
CA GLU A 126 -4.87 0.12 13.26
C GLU A 126 -5.52 1.28 14.03
N ASN A 127 -6.81 1.54 13.85
CA ASN A 127 -7.51 2.66 14.49
C ASN A 127 -8.93 2.26 14.96
N PRO A 128 -9.11 1.71 16.18
CA PRO A 128 -10.40 1.22 16.66
C PRO A 128 -11.45 2.33 16.92
N ARG A 129 -11.13 3.61 16.70
CA ARG A 129 -12.04 4.74 16.92
C ARG A 129 -12.95 5.05 15.73
N THR A 130 -12.64 4.56 14.53
CA THR A 130 -13.43 4.81 13.31
C THR A 130 -14.42 3.69 12.97
N ALA A 131 -14.29 2.51 13.58
CA ALA A 131 -15.19 1.38 13.37
C ALA A 131 -16.64 1.64 13.84
N ALA A 132 -16.88 2.69 14.62
CA ALA A 132 -18.20 3.02 15.16
C ALA A 132 -19.09 3.89 14.24
N GLN A 133 -18.61 4.33 13.06
CA GLN A 133 -19.39 5.23 12.19
C GLN A 133 -19.70 4.72 10.77
N SER A 134 -19.22 3.54 10.37
CA SER A 134 -19.56 2.97 9.06
C SER A 134 -20.50 1.77 9.20
N GLY A 135 -21.69 2.04 9.74
CA GLY A 135 -22.83 1.15 9.61
C GLY A 135 -23.51 1.36 8.26
N ASP A 136 -22.89 0.95 7.16
CA ASP A 136 -23.58 0.55 5.92
C ASP A 136 -22.57 -0.04 4.93
N TYR A 137 -22.58 -1.37 4.81
CA TYR A 137 -22.01 -2.08 3.66
C TYR A 137 -22.99 -3.18 3.26
N PRO A 138 -23.72 -3.04 2.16
CA PRO A 138 -24.27 -4.16 1.43
C PRO A 138 -23.29 -4.61 0.34
N PHE A 139 -23.24 -5.94 0.20
CA PHE A 139 -22.53 -6.82 -0.72
C PHE A 139 -22.13 -6.28 -2.10
#